data_AF-A0A9X1GRL6-F1
#
_entry.id   AF-A0A9X1GRL6-F1
#
_cell.length_a   1.000
_cell.length_b   1.000
_cell.length_c   1.000
_cell.angle_alpha   90.00
_cell.angle_beta   90.00
_cell.angle_gamma   90.00
#
_symmetry.space_group_name_H-M   'P 1'
#
loop_
_entity.id
_entity.type
_entity.pdbx_description
1 polymer ?
#
loop_
_entity_poly.entity_id
_entity_poly.type
_entity_poly.pdbx_seq_one_letter_code
_entity_poly.pdbx_strand_id
1 'polypeptide(L)'
;IASAEDCSRLRQEQELKAAKEARIRQLLALVPKEAKLWEEVFRLIALKQSKPYDDAIAHLRNLRDLAEHQGKLEQFKLRVQEMQTDYSNRPGLLSRLQKAGLLRL
;
A
#
# COMPACT_ATOMS: atom_id res chain seq x y z
N ILE A 1 37.31 -31.31 -0.67
CA ILE A 1 37.12 -30.27 0.37
C ILE A 1 36.46 -29.09 -0.33
N ALA A 2 35.17 -28.88 -0.10
CA ALA A 2 34.41 -27.67 -0.46
C ALA A 2 33.65 -27.29 0.82
N SER A 3 34.39 -26.68 1.74
CA SER A 3 34.30 -25.27 2.16
C SER A 3 33.05 -24.96 2.99
N ALA A 4 33.28 -24.75 4.28
CA ALA A 4 32.30 -24.32 5.30
C ALA A 4 31.61 -22.97 4.99
N GLU A 5 32.06 -22.28 3.94
CA GLU A 5 31.51 -21.03 3.43
C GLU A 5 30.16 -21.23 2.70
N ASP A 6 29.96 -22.38 2.04
CA ASP A 6 28.76 -22.64 1.23
C ASP A 6 27.49 -22.81 2.10
N CYS A 7 27.66 -23.49 3.24
CA CYS A 7 26.59 -23.74 4.22
C CYS A 7 26.12 -22.47 4.95
N SER A 8 26.96 -21.43 4.99
CA SER A 8 26.64 -20.15 5.62
C SER A 8 25.76 -19.27 4.72
N ARG A 9 25.95 -19.38 3.40
CA ARG A 9 25.21 -18.59 2.41
C ARG A 9 23.75 -19.05 2.26
N LEU A 10 23.54 -20.37 2.30
CA LEU A 10 22.23 -21.00 2.18
C LEU A 10 21.28 -20.68 3.36
N ARG A 11 21.84 -20.50 4.56
CA ARG A 11 21.06 -20.13 5.77
C ARG A 11 20.52 -18.70 5.67
N GLN A 12 21.33 -17.78 5.17
CA GLN A 12 20.98 -16.35 5.10
C GLN A 12 19.84 -16.08 4.11
N GLU A 13 19.75 -16.85 3.02
CA GLU A 13 18.66 -16.75 2.05
C GLU A 13 17.32 -17.28 2.55
N GLN A 14 17.34 -18.30 3.43
CA GLN A 14 16.14 -18.86 4.05
C GLN A 14 15.48 -17.88 5.04
N GLU A 15 16.28 -17.17 5.83
CA GLU A 15 15.77 -16.19 6.82
C GLU A 15 15.07 -15.00 6.15
N LEU A 16 15.59 -14.53 5.01
CA LEU A 16 14.96 -13.47 4.20
C LEU A 16 13.62 -13.90 3.59
N LYS A 17 13.47 -15.18 3.22
CA LYS A 17 12.19 -15.72 2.71
C LYS A 17 11.16 -15.89 3.82
N ALA A 18 11.56 -16.42 4.96
CA ALA A 18 10.67 -16.59 6.11
C ALA A 18 10.10 -15.26 6.62
N ALA A 19 10.93 -14.21 6.67
CA ALA A 19 10.47 -12.85 7.03
C ALA A 19 9.48 -12.27 6.02
N LYS A 20 9.70 -12.52 4.72
CA LYS A 20 8.76 -12.11 3.66
C LYS A 20 7.44 -12.89 3.76
N GLU A 21 7.47 -14.19 3.99
CA GLU A 21 6.26 -15.02 4.10
C GLU A 21 5.42 -14.72 5.33
N ALA A 22 6.05 -14.50 6.49
CA ALA A 22 5.34 -14.07 7.69
C ALA A 22 4.65 -12.72 7.46
N ARG A 23 5.36 -11.78 6.80
CA ARG A 23 4.80 -10.49 6.38
C ARG A 23 3.63 -10.67 5.42
N ILE A 24 3.75 -11.58 4.44
CA ILE A 24 2.70 -11.89 3.45
C ILE A 24 1.46 -12.52 4.10
N ARG A 25 1.60 -13.42 5.09
CA ARG A 25 0.46 -14.02 5.80
C ARG A 25 -0.30 -13.01 6.67
N GLN A 26 0.44 -12.14 7.37
CA GLN A 26 -0.17 -11.02 8.12
C GLN A 26 -0.77 -9.94 7.20
N LEU A 27 -0.27 -9.82 5.97
CA LEU A 27 -0.89 -9.05 4.91
C LEU A 27 -2.22 -9.70 4.50
N LEU A 28 -2.20 -10.97 4.07
CA LEU A 28 -3.37 -11.70 3.51
C LEU A 28 -4.59 -11.76 4.45
N ALA A 29 -4.39 -11.89 5.76
CA ALA A 29 -5.51 -11.92 6.72
C ALA A 29 -6.26 -10.58 6.83
N LEU A 30 -5.62 -9.48 6.44
CA LEU A 30 -6.14 -8.12 6.55
C LEU A 30 -6.50 -7.52 5.18
N VAL A 31 -6.09 -8.19 4.09
CA VAL A 31 -6.49 -7.89 2.70
C VAL A 31 -7.99 -7.73 2.53
N PRO A 32 -8.91 -8.56 3.04
CA PRO A 32 -10.30 -8.51 2.55
C PRO A 32 -11.07 -7.24 2.95
N LYS A 33 -10.73 -6.58 4.05
CA LYS A 33 -11.38 -5.31 4.45
C LYS A 33 -10.70 -4.10 3.81
N GLU A 34 -9.37 -4.10 3.81
CA GLU A 34 -8.58 -3.01 3.23
C GLU A 34 -8.74 -2.98 1.70
N ALA A 35 -8.70 -4.15 1.05
CA ALA A 35 -8.91 -4.29 -0.39
C ALA A 35 -10.28 -3.77 -0.83
N LYS A 36 -11.35 -4.03 -0.06
CA LYS A 36 -12.67 -3.48 -0.36
C LYS A 36 -12.70 -1.95 -0.34
N LEU A 37 -12.05 -1.32 0.65
CA LEU A 37 -11.95 0.16 0.66
C LEU A 37 -11.11 0.67 -0.51
N TRP A 38 -10.02 -0.01 -0.84
CA TRP A 38 -9.21 0.32 -2.01
C TRP A 38 -9.99 0.17 -3.32
N GLU A 39 -10.77 -0.90 -3.50
CA GLU A 39 -11.64 -1.10 -4.66
C GLU A 39 -12.67 0.03 -4.78
N GLU A 40 -13.29 0.45 -3.67
CA GLU A 40 -14.22 1.58 -3.69
C GLU A 40 -13.52 2.89 -4.08
N VAL A 41 -12.30 3.14 -3.55
CA VAL A 41 -11.47 4.27 -3.96
C VAL A 41 -11.21 4.24 -5.47
N PHE A 42 -10.79 3.11 -6.04
CA PHE A 42 -10.55 2.97 -7.47
C PHE A 42 -11.82 3.17 -8.29
N ARG A 43 -12.96 2.63 -7.81
CA ARG A 43 -14.27 2.81 -8.45
C ARG A 43 -14.68 4.27 -8.48
N LEU A 44 -14.55 4.99 -7.38
CA LEU A 44 -14.85 6.41 -7.25
C LEU A 44 -13.92 7.25 -8.16
N ILE A 45 -12.64 6.87 -8.25
CA ILE A 45 -11.68 7.53 -9.14
C ILE A 45 -12.01 7.25 -10.62
N ALA A 46 -12.50 6.05 -10.94
CA ALA A 46 -12.93 5.69 -12.28
C ALA A 46 -14.12 6.53 -12.77
N LEU A 47 -15.00 6.99 -11.86
CA LEU A 47 -16.15 7.84 -12.19
C LEU A 47 -15.76 9.23 -12.74
N LYS A 48 -14.51 9.68 -12.56
CA LYS A 48 -13.99 10.96 -13.10
C LYS A 48 -14.82 12.22 -12.75
N GLN A 49 -15.48 12.23 -11.59
CA GLN A 49 -16.23 13.40 -11.12
C GLN A 49 -15.61 13.97 -9.83
N SER A 50 -15.80 15.28 -9.59
CA SER A 50 -15.26 15.94 -8.39
C SER A 50 -15.79 15.37 -7.08
N LYS A 51 -17.09 15.06 -7.01
CA LYS A 51 -17.72 14.53 -5.78
C LYS A 51 -17.15 13.16 -5.36
N PRO A 52 -17.11 12.13 -6.23
CA PRO A 52 -16.51 10.85 -5.87
C PRO A 52 -15.00 10.94 -5.62
N TYR A 53 -14.30 11.96 -6.14
CA TYR A 53 -12.91 12.18 -5.74
C TYR A 53 -12.81 12.57 -4.26
N ASP A 54 -13.67 13.46 -3.78
CA ASP A 54 -13.71 13.81 -2.36
C ASP A 54 -14.09 12.60 -1.48
N ASP A 55 -15.04 11.76 -1.90
CA ASP A 55 -15.34 10.49 -1.22
C ASP A 55 -14.12 9.53 -1.23
N ALA A 56 -13.41 9.41 -2.35
CA ALA A 56 -12.21 8.59 -2.44
C ALA A 56 -11.11 9.06 -1.48
N ILE A 57 -10.93 10.38 -1.34
CA ILE A 57 -10.01 10.97 -0.37
C ILE A 57 -10.44 10.66 1.07
N ALA A 58 -11.74 10.69 1.38
CA ALA A 58 -12.25 10.31 2.70
C ALA A 58 -11.95 8.84 3.03
N HIS A 59 -12.17 7.93 2.08
CA HIS A 59 -11.81 6.52 2.24
C HIS A 59 -10.31 6.31 2.42
N LEU A 60 -9.47 7.03 1.68
CA LEU A 60 -8.01 6.98 1.84
C LEU A 60 -7.54 7.50 3.20
N ARG A 61 -8.22 8.51 3.76
CA ARG A 61 -7.95 8.98 5.13
C ARG A 61 -8.27 7.91 6.17
N ASN A 62 -9.41 7.24 6.04
CA ASN A 62 -9.77 6.10 6.90
C ASN A 62 -8.78 4.96 6.76
N LEU A 63 -8.31 4.66 5.54
CA LEU A 63 -7.28 3.65 5.31
C LEU A 63 -5.95 4.03 5.97
N ARG A 64 -5.55 5.30 5.93
CA ARG A 64 -4.35 5.78 6.61
C ARG A 64 -4.45 5.61 8.12
N ASP A 65 -5.57 6.01 8.70
CA ASP A 65 -5.85 5.90 10.13
C ASP A 65 -5.83 4.42 10.58
N LEU A 66 -6.51 3.56 9.83
CA LEU A 66 -6.50 2.12 10.04
C LEU A 66 -5.08 1.52 9.89
N ALA A 67 -4.28 2.02 8.94
CA ALA A 67 -2.90 1.58 8.77
C ALA A 67 -1.99 2.08 9.91
N GLU A 68 -2.22 3.28 10.44
CA GLU A 68 -1.50 3.82 11.59
C GLU A 68 -1.80 3.02 12.86
N HIS A 69 -3.09 2.78 13.15
CA HIS A 69 -3.52 1.94 14.26
C HIS A 69 -2.98 0.51 14.20
N GLN A 70 -2.76 -0.02 12.99
CA GLN A 70 -2.20 -1.36 12.79
C GLN A 70 -0.68 -1.38 12.63
N GLY A 71 0.02 -0.25 12.68
CA GLY A 71 1.47 -0.17 12.44
C GLY A 71 1.88 -0.51 11.00
N LYS A 72 0.94 -0.43 10.05
CA LYS A 72 1.11 -0.75 8.62
C LYS A 72 1.23 0.49 7.73
N LEU A 73 1.54 1.66 8.30
CA LEU A 73 1.61 2.93 7.58
C LEU A 73 2.57 2.88 6.37
N GLU A 74 3.67 2.12 6.45
CA GLU A 74 4.60 1.93 5.32
C GLU A 74 3.94 1.23 4.11
N GLN A 75 3.11 0.21 4.36
CA GLN A 75 2.40 -0.52 3.30
C GLN A 75 1.36 0.37 2.64
N PHE A 76 0.66 1.18 3.43
CA PHE A 76 -0.26 2.19 2.93
C PHE A 76 0.46 3.18 2.01
N LYS A 77 1.61 3.73 2.45
CA LYS A 77 2.41 4.65 1.64
C LYS A 77 2.87 4.04 0.32
N LEU A 78 3.35 2.79 0.34
CA LEU A 78 3.77 2.09 -0.88
C LEU A 78 2.61 2.00 -1.88
N ARG A 79 1.44 1.61 -1.40
CA ARG A 79 0.23 1.45 -2.23
C ARG A 79 -0.29 2.78 -2.78
N VAL A 80 -0.22 3.85 -1.98
CA VAL A 80 -0.54 5.23 -2.44
C VAL A 80 0.45 5.69 -3.52
N GLN A 81 1.74 5.34 -3.42
CA GLN A 81 2.74 5.66 -4.44
C GLN A 81 2.52 4.88 -5.75
N GLU A 82 2.18 3.59 -5.66
CA GLU A 82 1.78 2.81 -6.85
C GLU A 82 0.56 3.43 -7.52
N MET A 83 -0.47 3.76 -6.73
CA MET A 83 -1.67 4.43 -7.22
C MET A 83 -1.37 5.81 -7.84
N GLN A 84 -0.47 6.59 -7.25
CA GLN A 84 -0.01 7.85 -7.83
C GLN A 84 0.63 7.62 -9.20
N THR A 85 1.47 6.59 -9.32
CA THR A 85 2.13 6.25 -10.58
C THR A 85 1.09 5.89 -11.65
N ASP A 86 0.13 5.03 -11.31
CA ASP A 86 -0.97 4.62 -12.20
C ASP A 86 -1.84 5.81 -12.65
N TYR A 87 -2.16 6.72 -11.72
CA TYR A 87 -2.95 7.92 -12.00
C TYR A 87 -2.12 9.19 -12.20
N SER A 88 -0.87 9.07 -12.62
CA SER A 88 0.02 10.23 -12.88
C SER A 88 -0.59 11.19 -13.91
N ASN A 89 -1.38 10.64 -14.84
CA ASN A 89 -2.07 11.41 -15.88
C ASN A 89 -3.34 12.15 -15.37
N ARG A 90 -3.62 12.14 -14.06
CA ARG A 90 -4.82 12.76 -13.45
C ARG A 90 -4.42 13.83 -12.42
N PRO A 91 -3.99 15.04 -12.85
CA PRO A 91 -3.50 16.07 -11.94
C PRO A 91 -4.56 16.53 -10.91
N GLY A 92 -5.85 16.49 -11.25
CA GLY A 92 -6.93 16.84 -10.34
C GLY A 92 -7.14 15.86 -9.18
N LEU A 93 -6.72 14.60 -9.34
CA LEU A 93 -6.69 13.62 -8.25
C LEU A 93 -5.43 13.83 -7.40
N LEU A 94 -4.27 13.98 -8.04
CA LEU A 94 -2.99 14.19 -7.36
C LEU A 94 -3.01 15.43 -6.46
N SER A 95 -3.56 16.55 -6.96
CA SER A 95 -3.70 17.77 -6.18
C SER A 95 -4.57 17.58 -4.93
N ARG A 96 -5.65 16.77 -5.03
CA ARG A 96 -6.49 16.43 -3.87
C ARG A 96 -5.78 15.52 -2.88
N LEU A 97 -5.03 14.52 -3.34
CA LEU A 97 -4.22 13.64 -2.50
C LEU A 97 -3.16 14.43 -1.70
N GLN A 98 -2.50 15.39 -2.35
CA GLN A 98 -1.58 16.31 -1.69
C GLN A 98 -2.30 17.18 -0.65
N LYS A 99 -3.44 17.80 -1.02
CA LYS A 99 -4.24 18.63 -0.08
C LYS A 99 -4.71 17.85 1.14
N ALA A 100 -4.99 16.56 0.97
CA ALA A 100 -5.38 15.67 2.07
C ALA A 100 -4.21 15.23 2.97
N GLY A 101 -2.96 15.59 2.61
CA GLY A 101 -1.75 15.15 3.30
C GLY A 101 -1.52 13.64 3.17
N LEU A 102 -2.08 13.01 2.14
CA LEU A 102 -1.89 11.59 1.85
C LEU A 102 -0.62 11.36 1.02
N LEU A 103 -0.11 12.43 0.41
CA LEU A 103 1.06 12.42 -0.44
C LEU A 103 1.94 13.61 -0.10
N ARG A 104 3.17 13.33 0.33
CA ARG A 104 4.22 14.34 0.48
C ARG A 104 5.12 14.20 -0.75
N LEU A 105 4.98 15.13 -1.68
CA LEU A 105 5.90 15.30 -2.80
C LEU A 105 7.10 16.12 -2.34
#